data_AF-A0A8X6P5H2-F1
#
_entry.id   AF-A0A8X6P5H2-F1
#
_cell.length_a   1.000
_cell.length_b   1.000
_cell.length_c   1.000
_cell.angle_alpha   90.00
_cell.angle_beta   90.00
_cell.angle_gamma   90.00
#
_symmetry.space_group_name_H-M   'P 1'
#
loop_
_entity.id
_entity.type
_entity.pdbx_description
1 polymer ?
#
loop_
_entity_poly.entity_id
_entity_poly.type
_entity_poly.pdbx_seq_one_letter_code
_entity_poly.pdbx_strand_id
1 'polypeptide(L)'
;MLFYKRLESTTTSKDIYNKLKNYLDGNDIPMKNITSCAADGAPNMMGKKNGCLKLMKDANPEMIIVHCVIHKEDLVTKNISPVLNEVLHAVIKCVNTIKVSAKCERLQVIL
;
A
#
# COMPACT_ATOMS: atom_id res chain seq x y z
N MET A 1 -0.64 -14.32 -10.08
CA MET A 1 -1.99 -14.57 -9.53
C MET A 1 -2.33 -13.38 -8.63
N LEU A 2 -3.34 -12.58 -8.98
CA LEU A 2 -3.84 -11.50 -8.13
C LEU A 2 -4.93 -12.07 -7.22
N PHE A 3 -4.70 -12.06 -5.91
CA PHE A 3 -5.66 -12.44 -4.90
C PHE A 3 -6.28 -11.19 -4.28
N TYR A 4 -7.60 -11.13 -4.22
CA TYR A 4 -8.35 -10.07 -3.53
C TYR A 4 -9.41 -10.70 -2.63
N LYS A 5 -9.36 -10.38 -1.34
CA LYS A 5 -10.41 -10.73 -0.38
C LYS A 5 -10.78 -9.51 0.44
N ARG A 6 -12.09 -9.35 0.62
CA ARG A 6 -12.64 -8.40 1.59
C ARG A 6 -12.35 -8.88 3.01
N LEU A 7 -11.99 -7.95 3.88
CA LEU A 7 -11.98 -8.14 5.33
C LEU A 7 -13.40 -7.86 5.83
N GLU A 8 -14.03 -8.85 6.42
CA GLU A 8 -15.41 -8.78 6.93
C GLU A 8 -15.48 -8.25 8.37
N SER A 9 -14.34 -8.27 9.08
CA SER A 9 -14.18 -7.81 10.46
C SER A 9 -13.39 -6.50 10.51
N THR A 10 -12.52 -6.33 11.51
CA THR A 10 -11.65 -5.16 11.65
C THR A 10 -10.47 -5.21 10.69
N THR A 11 -9.77 -4.08 10.55
CA THR A 11 -8.52 -3.97 9.78
C THR A 11 -7.28 -4.10 10.66
N THR A 12 -7.40 -4.78 11.81
CA THR A 12 -6.25 -5.02 12.69
C THR A 12 -5.23 -5.94 12.01
N SER A 13 -3.97 -5.84 12.43
CA SER A 13 -2.89 -6.68 11.92
C SER A 13 -3.18 -8.18 11.99
N LYS A 14 -3.85 -8.62 13.06
CA LYS A 14 -4.18 -10.02 13.31
C LYS A 14 -5.26 -10.51 12.35
N ASP A 15 -6.29 -9.70 12.09
CA ASP A 15 -7.36 -10.03 11.15
C ASP A 15 -6.81 -10.18 9.73
N ILE A 16 -5.92 -9.26 9.32
CA ILE A 16 -5.25 -9.31 8.01
C ILE A 16 -4.38 -10.56 7.91
N TYR A 17 -3.53 -10.82 8.92
CA TYR A 17 -2.66 -12.00 8.96
C TYR A 17 -3.46 -13.30 8.88
N ASN A 18 -4.54 -13.42 9.66
CA ASN A 18 -5.39 -14.61 9.66
C ASN A 18 -6.07 -14.82 8.31
N LYS A 19 -6.60 -13.76 7.68
CA LYS A 19 -7.24 -13.88 6.35
C LYS A 19 -6.23 -14.35 5.30
N LEU A 20 -5.00 -13.84 5.33
CA LEU A 20 -3.93 -14.25 4.43
C LEU A 20 -3.48 -15.69 4.70
N LYS A 21 -3.24 -16.04 5.97
CA LYS A 21 -2.85 -17.39 6.38
C LYS A 21 -3.90 -18.42 5.95
N ASN A 22 -5.17 -18.18 6.25
CA ASN A 22 -6.26 -19.08 5.86
C ASN A 22 -6.34 -19.27 4.34
N TYR A 23 -6.04 -18.21 3.57
CA TYR A 23 -5.96 -18.32 2.12
C TYR A 23 -4.79 -19.20 1.66
N LEU A 24 -3.60 -18.99 2.21
CA LEU A 24 -2.41 -19.79 1.90
C LEU A 24 -2.64 -21.27 2.26
N ASP A 25 -3.11 -21.53 3.47
CA ASP A 25 -3.41 -22.87 3.97
C ASP A 25 -4.48 -23.55 3.10
N GLY A 26 -5.57 -22.84 2.75
CA GLY A 26 -6.64 -23.39 1.90
C GLY A 26 -6.27 -23.59 0.43
N ASN A 27 -5.09 -23.13 -0.01
CA ASN A 27 -4.56 -23.38 -1.35
C ASN A 27 -3.30 -24.26 -1.31
N ASP A 28 -3.00 -24.87 -0.16
CA ASP A 28 -1.80 -25.69 0.05
C ASP A 28 -0.50 -24.94 -0.34
N ILE A 29 -0.44 -23.64 -0.03
CA ILE A 29 0.73 -22.79 -0.24
C ILE A 29 1.45 -22.63 1.10
N PRO A 30 2.59 -23.32 1.34
CA PRO A 30 3.33 -23.17 2.58
C PRO A 30 3.82 -21.73 2.77
N MET A 31 3.68 -21.18 3.98
CA MET A 31 4.19 -19.84 4.33
C MET A 31 5.68 -19.66 4.00
N LYS A 32 6.48 -20.73 4.11
CA LYS A 32 7.91 -20.76 3.75
C LYS A 32 8.19 -20.43 2.29
N ASN A 33 7.22 -20.59 1.39
CA ASN A 33 7.37 -20.26 -0.03
C ASN A 33 7.27 -18.75 -0.29
N ILE A 34 6.80 -17.97 0.69
CA ILE A 34 6.75 -16.52 0.59
C ILE A 34 8.15 -15.96 0.82
N THR A 35 8.84 -15.61 -0.27
CA THR A 35 10.21 -15.08 -0.21
C THR A 35 10.25 -13.62 0.25
N SER A 36 9.23 -12.83 -0.11
CA SER A 36 9.15 -11.43 0.26
C SER A 36 7.72 -10.91 0.29
N CYS A 37 7.50 -9.84 1.06
CA CYS A 37 6.23 -9.12 1.14
C CYS A 37 6.47 -7.62 1.15
N ALA A 38 5.66 -6.87 0.41
CA ALA A 38 5.70 -5.42 0.37
C ALA A 38 4.41 -4.79 0.93
N ALA A 39 4.53 -3.74 1.74
CA ALA A 39 3.39 -2.97 2.25
C ALA A 39 3.68 -1.47 2.33
N ASP A 40 2.62 -0.66 2.36
CA ASP A 40 2.62 0.81 2.32
C ASP A 40 3.07 1.50 3.61
N GLY A 41 3.60 0.77 4.59
CA GLY A 41 4.04 1.36 5.85
C GLY A 41 2.93 1.65 6.87
N ALA A 42 1.68 1.31 6.58
CA ALA A 42 0.61 1.39 7.56
C ALA A 42 0.98 0.62 8.84
N PRO A 43 0.72 1.15 10.05
CA PRO A 43 1.08 0.50 11.32
C PRO A 43 0.54 -0.93 11.46
N ASN A 44 -0.67 -1.19 10.94
CA ASN A 44 -1.27 -2.52 10.98
C ASN A 44 -0.54 -3.53 10.06
N MET A 45 0.16 -3.06 9.03
CA MET A 45 0.95 -3.91 8.13
C MET A 45 2.40 -4.04 8.61
N MET A 46 3.06 -2.91 8.91
CA MET A 46 4.50 -2.87 9.19
C MET A 46 4.89 -2.57 10.64
N GLY A 47 3.93 -2.55 11.57
CA GLY A 47 4.21 -2.31 12.99
C GLY A 47 5.26 -3.28 13.55
N LYS A 48 6.28 -2.73 14.24
CA LYS A 48 7.45 -3.50 14.71
C LYS A 48 7.12 -4.66 15.65
N LYS A 49 6.10 -4.51 16.49
CA LYS A 49 5.69 -5.50 17.50
C LYS A 49 4.55 -6.38 17.01
N ASN A 50 3.50 -5.75 16.49
CA ASN A 50 2.22 -6.40 16.20
C ASN A 50 1.74 -6.16 14.75
N GLY A 51 2.62 -5.82 13.81
CA GLY A 51 2.24 -5.64 12.39
C GLY A 51 1.98 -6.98 11.69
N CYS A 52 1.13 -7.00 10.66
CA CYS A 52 0.83 -8.20 9.89
C CYS A 52 2.10 -8.84 9.31
N LEU A 53 2.99 -8.04 8.71
CA LEU A 53 4.23 -8.55 8.14
C LEU A 53 5.21 -9.04 9.21
N LYS A 54 5.14 -8.49 10.43
CA LYS A 54 5.90 -9.00 11.57
C LYS A 54 5.42 -10.41 11.95
N LEU A 55 4.10 -10.62 12.05
CA LEU A 55 3.51 -11.94 12.31
C LEU A 55 3.89 -12.97 11.22
N MET A 56 3.88 -12.55 9.95
CA MET A 56 4.33 -13.41 8.85
C MET A 56 5.83 -13.74 8.94
N LYS A 57 6.67 -12.76 9.28
CA LYS A 57 8.12 -12.95 9.46
C LYS A 57 8.42 -13.87 10.63
N ASP A 58 7.63 -13.83 11.69
CA ASP A 58 7.76 -14.76 12.82
C ASP A 58 7.40 -16.20 12.40
N ALA A 59 6.46 -16.37 11.47
CA ALA A 59 6.10 -17.68 10.89
C ALA A 59 7.06 -18.14 9.77
N ASN A 60 7.74 -17.22 9.09
CA ASN A 60 8.77 -17.48 8.09
C ASN A 60 9.94 -16.50 8.27
N PRO A 61 10.96 -16.87 9.09
CA PRO A 61 12.10 -16.01 9.39
C PRO A 61 12.93 -15.58 8.18
N GLU A 62 12.87 -16.30 7.05
CA GLU A 62 13.62 -15.97 5.84
C GLU A 62 12.93 -14.92 4.96
N MET A 63 11.62 -14.68 5.15
CA MET A 63 10.83 -13.76 4.32
C MET A 63 11.34 -12.32 4.38
N ILE A 64 11.63 -11.67 3.26
CA ILE A 64 12.09 -10.27 3.25
C ILE A 64 10.89 -9.32 3.32
N ILE A 65 10.92 -8.35 4.24
CA ILE A 65 9.93 -7.27 4.31
C ILE A 65 10.44 -6.08 3.50
N VAL A 66 9.65 -5.64 2.53
CA VAL A 66 9.95 -4.50 1.67
C VAL A 66 8.95 -3.38 1.95
N HIS A 67 9.42 -2.15 2.07
CA HIS A 67 8.52 -1.01 2.11
C HIS A 67 8.07 -0.67 0.70
N CYS A 68 6.77 -0.42 0.49
CA CYS A 68 6.25 0.03 -0.80
C CYS A 68 7.00 1.29 -1.26
N VAL A 69 7.56 1.22 -2.47
CA VAL A 69 8.35 2.31 -3.07
C VAL A 69 7.48 3.54 -3.28
N ILE A 70 6.24 3.35 -3.76
CA ILE A 70 5.29 4.43 -3.99
C ILE A 70 5.01 5.22 -2.70
N HIS A 71 4.84 4.53 -1.56
CA HIS A 71 4.65 5.23 -0.28
C HIS A 71 5.91 5.98 0.16
N LYS A 72 7.11 5.40 -0.08
CA LYS A 72 8.37 6.10 0.21
C LYS A 72 8.53 7.34 -0.66
N GLU A 73 8.17 7.26 -1.93
CA GLU A 73 8.17 8.40 -2.85
C GLU A 73 7.20 9.48 -2.36
N ASP A 74 5.96 9.14 -2.01
CA ASP A 74 4.99 10.07 -1.41
C ASP A 74 5.50 10.73 -0.12
N LEU A 75 6.30 10.02 0.67
CA LEU A 75 6.90 10.60 1.87
C LEU A 75 8.03 11.58 1.54
N VAL A 76 8.82 11.28 0.50
CA VAL A 76 9.92 12.15 0.05
C VAL A 76 9.40 13.42 -0.62
N THR A 77 8.31 13.35 -1.40
CA THR A 77 7.72 14.53 -2.06
C THR A 77 7.23 15.58 -1.07
N LYS A 78 6.96 15.21 0.19
CA LYS A 78 6.61 16.18 1.25
C LYS A 78 7.77 17.10 1.63
N ASN A 79 9.01 16.71 1.32
CA ASN A 79 10.22 17.48 1.59
C ASN A 79 10.90 17.96 0.30
N ILE A 80 10.10 18.23 -0.74
CA ILE A 80 10.62 18.65 -2.05
C ILE A 80 11.12 20.10 -2.02
N SER A 81 12.07 20.42 -2.91
CA SER A 81 12.61 21.78 -3.07
C SER A 81 11.47 22.82 -3.23
N PRO A 82 11.57 24.01 -2.61
CA PRO A 82 10.57 25.06 -2.74
C PRO A 82 10.19 25.37 -4.20
N VAL A 83 11.17 25.42 -5.09
CA VAL A 83 10.97 25.69 -6.52
C VAL A 83 10.08 24.62 -7.17
N LEU A 84 10.33 23.35 -6.85
CA LEU A 84 9.54 22.25 -7.40
C LEU A 84 8.15 22.18 -6.76
N ASN A 85 8.04 22.54 -5.48
CA ASN A 85 6.76 22.62 -4.78
C ASN A 85 5.83 23.68 -5.41
N GLU A 86 6.38 24.85 -5.78
CA GLU A 86 5.63 25.91 -6.47
C GLU A 86 5.09 25.45 -7.82
N VAL A 87 5.92 24.78 -8.63
CA VAL A 87 5.52 24.22 -9.93
C VAL A 87 4.40 23.18 -9.75
N LEU A 88 4.54 22.27 -8.78
CA LEU A 88 3.51 21.26 -8.49
C LEU A 88 2.20 21.90 -8.05
N HIS A 89 2.23 22.93 -7.20
CA HIS A 89 1.04 23.66 -6.79
C HIS A 89 0.34 24.35 -7.97
N ALA A 90 1.09 24.92 -8.92
CA ALA A 90 0.52 25.51 -10.13
C ALA A 90 -0.21 24.45 -10.97
N VAL A 91 0.41 23.28 -11.18
CA VAL A 91 -0.20 22.15 -11.91
C VAL A 91 -1.47 21.66 -11.20
N ILE A 92 -1.43 21.46 -9.88
CA ILE A 92 -2.59 21.03 -9.08
C ILE A 92 -3.73 22.04 -9.23
N LYS A 93 -3.44 23.34 -9.19
CA LYS A 93 -4.44 24.39 -9.39
C LYS A 93 -5.09 24.29 -10.77
N CYS A 94 -4.29 24.15 -11.82
CA CYS A 94 -4.79 23.97 -13.19
C CYS A 94 -5.70 22.73 -13.30
N VAL A 95 -5.27 21.58 -12.79
CA VAL A 95 -6.06 20.33 -12.81
C VAL A 95 -7.36 20.50 -12.04
N ASN A 96 -7.34 21.14 -10.86
CA ASN A 96 -8.54 21.38 -10.07
C ASN A 96 -9.51 22.34 -10.76
N THR A 97 -9.01 23.39 -11.41
CA THR A 97 -9.85 24.27 -12.24
C THR A 97 -10.51 23.51 -13.38
N ILE A 98 -9.79 22.61 -14.07
CA ILE A 98 -10.35 21.73 -15.10
C ILE A 98 -11.42 20.82 -14.50
N LYS A 99 -11.15 20.17 -13.36
CA LYS A 99 -12.10 19.26 -12.68
C LYS A 99 -13.40 19.96 -12.33
N VAL A 100 -13.34 21.19 -11.84
CA VAL A 100 -14.53 21.97 -11.44
C VAL A 100 -15.29 22.51 -12.65
N SER A 101 -14.60 22.76 -13.76
CA SER A 101 -15.18 23.37 -14.98
C SER A 101 -15.58 22.38 -16.07
N ALA A 102 -15.22 21.09 -15.97
CA ALA A 102 -15.48 20.08 -16.99
C ALA A 102 -16.66 19.15 -16.64
N LYS A 103 -17.50 18.83 -17.64
CA LYS A 103 -18.32 17.61 -17.60
C LYS A 103 -17.39 16.39 -17.66
N CYS A 104 -17.67 15.33 -16.90
CA CYS A 104 -16.82 14.15 -16.61
C CYS A 104 -15.98 13.55 -17.76
N GLU A 105 -16.36 13.75 -19.02
CA GLU A 105 -15.72 13.14 -20.20
C GLU A 105 -14.27 13.62 -20.45
N ARG A 106 -13.89 14.83 -20.03
CA ARG A 106 -12.52 15.36 -20.25
C ARG A 106 -11.46 14.81 -19.28
N LEU A 107 -11.85 14.14 -18.20
CA LEU A 107 -10.92 13.65 -17.17
C LEU A 107 -10.30 12.29 -17.52
N GLN A 108 -10.89 11.52 -18.44
CA GLN A 108 -10.42 10.18 -18.81
C GLN A 108 -9.17 10.16 -19.70
N VAL A 109 -8.68 11.31 -20.16
CA VAL A 109 -7.52 11.41 -21.05
C VAL A 109 -6.23 11.78 -20.29
N ILE A 110 -6.34 12.19 -19.02
CA ILE A 110 -5.22 12.72 -18.23
C ILE A 110 -4.80 11.77 -17.09
N LEU A 111 -5.63 10.79 -16.73
CA LEU A 111 -5.34 9.73 -15.75
C LEU A 111 -5.23 8.38 -16.46
#